data_AF-A0A968LU09-F1
#
_entry.id   AF-A0A968LU09-F1
#
_cell.length_a   1.000
_cell.length_b   1.000
_cell.length_c   1.000
_cell.angle_alpha   90.00
_cell.angle_beta   90.00
_cell.angle_gamma   90.00
#
_symmetry.space_group_name_H-M   'P 1'
#
loop_
_entity.id
_entity.type
_entity.pdbx_description
1 polymer ?
#
loop_
_entity_poly.entity_id
_entity_poly.type
_entity_poly.pdbx_seq_one_letter_code
_entity_poly.pdbx_strand_id
1 'polypeptide(L)'
;MTSVSNHAVEIYIQRVTELSQSVRRIPTSEELEKLAVELGISKEEIEAAQKQSQDNLIRAKSYLSLKHWEDAIAELQEALVFSPSNLEILTSLATAYLGRWYKYHRQEDEQNIRDTIRQCFAIKPDHEESLSLLAILDRAIEQRQRNRSIAGVGLGIVLPV
;
A
#
# COMPACT_ATOMS: atom_id res chain seq x y z
N MET A 1 27.96 20.52 -3.79
CA MET A 1 26.89 20.73 -2.80
C MET A 1 25.84 19.60 -2.86
N THR A 2 26.20 18.38 -3.25
CA THR A 2 25.24 17.28 -3.51
C THR A 2 25.20 16.21 -2.41
N SER A 3 26.17 16.14 -1.50
CA SER A 3 26.20 15.08 -0.48
C SER A 3 25.31 15.38 0.74
N VAL A 4 25.03 16.65 1.03
CA VAL A 4 24.23 17.06 2.20
C VAL A 4 22.74 16.83 1.94
N SER A 5 22.22 17.20 0.76
CA SER A 5 20.83 16.93 0.38
C SER A 5 20.51 15.44 0.34
N ASN A 6 21.40 14.60 -0.21
CA ASN A 6 21.21 13.14 -0.19
C ASN A 6 21.13 12.59 1.24
N HIS A 7 22.01 13.06 2.13
CA HIS A 7 22.01 12.60 3.52
C HIS A 7 20.77 13.08 4.30
N ALA A 8 20.31 14.31 4.07
CA ALA A 8 19.11 14.86 4.69
C ALA A 8 17.84 14.09 4.25
N VAL A 9 17.75 13.73 2.96
CA VAL A 9 16.65 12.91 2.43
C VAL A 9 16.67 11.50 3.02
N GLU A 10 17.83 10.87 3.16
CA GLU A 10 17.96 9.57 3.83
C GLU A 10 17.48 9.63 5.28
N ILE A 11 17.91 10.65 6.04
CA ILE A 11 17.45 10.87 7.41
C ILE A 11 15.94 11.13 7.44
N TYR A 12 15.40 11.89 6.49
CA TYR A 12 13.97 12.13 6.38
C TYR A 12 13.19 10.82 6.20
N ILE A 13 13.58 9.98 5.23
CA ILE A 13 12.94 8.68 4.99
C ILE A 13 13.00 7.80 6.25
N GLN A 14 14.16 7.78 6.91
CA GLN A 14 14.34 7.03 8.14
C GLN A 14 13.39 7.53 9.24
N ARG A 15 13.31 8.84 9.47
CA ARG A 15 12.45 9.46 10.49
C ARG A 15 10.96 9.23 10.20
N VAL A 16 10.54 9.35 8.95
CA VAL A 16 9.15 9.04 8.53
C VAL A 16 8.82 7.57 8.81
N THR A 17 9.76 6.67 8.53
CA THR A 17 9.61 5.24 8.80
C THR A 17 9.54 4.97 10.31
N GLU A 18 10.42 5.59 11.10
CA GLU A 18 10.43 5.48 12.56
C GLU A 18 9.14 6.01 13.19
N LEU A 19 8.62 7.15 12.73
CA LEU A 19 7.35 7.70 13.20
C LEU A 19 6.19 6.74 12.90
N SER A 20 6.18 6.17 11.70
CA SER A 20 5.18 5.19 11.27
C SER A 20 5.20 3.93 12.13
N GLN A 21 6.39 3.44 12.49
CA GLN A 21 6.57 2.19 13.26
C GLN A 21 6.41 2.39 14.78
N SER A 22 6.97 3.46 15.34
CA SER A 22 7.03 3.69 16.80
C SER A 22 5.68 4.11 17.38
N VAL A 23 4.94 4.96 16.67
CA VAL A 23 3.65 5.49 17.14
C VAL A 23 2.48 4.63 16.64
N ARG A 24 2.74 3.63 15.77
CA ARG A 24 1.70 2.90 15.01
C ARG A 24 0.69 3.84 14.36
N ARG A 25 1.15 5.02 13.96
CA ARG A 25 0.36 6.10 13.38
C ARG A 25 1.10 6.63 12.18
N ILE A 26 0.35 6.94 11.13
CA ILE A 26 0.88 7.51 9.90
C ILE A 26 1.13 9.02 10.12
N PRO A 27 2.33 9.53 9.80
CA PRO A 27 2.62 10.96 9.86
C PRO A 27 1.70 11.77 8.94
N THR A 28 1.23 12.92 9.41
CA THR A 28 0.44 13.85 8.60
C THR A 28 1.33 14.73 7.72
N SER A 29 0.77 15.36 6.68
CA SER A 29 1.51 16.32 5.83
C SER A 29 2.20 17.42 6.64
N GLU A 30 1.55 17.94 7.68
CA GLU A 30 2.12 18.99 8.54
C GLU A 30 3.32 18.47 9.35
N GLU A 31 3.27 17.23 9.84
CA GLU A 31 4.38 16.60 10.57
C GLU A 31 5.58 16.37 9.64
N LEU A 32 5.32 15.98 8.39
CA LEU A 32 6.35 15.82 7.36
C LEU A 32 7.01 17.15 6.99
N GLU A 33 6.22 18.22 6.84
CA GLU A 33 6.74 19.57 6.57
C GLU A 33 7.62 20.08 7.70
N LYS A 34 7.18 19.91 8.97
CA LYS A 34 7.99 20.29 10.14
C LYS A 34 9.31 19.52 10.17
N LEU A 35 9.26 18.21 9.96
CA LEU A 35 10.44 17.36 9.92
C LEU A 35 11.42 17.80 8.82
N ALA A 36 10.92 18.13 7.63
CA ALA A 36 11.76 18.59 6.53
C ALA A 36 12.44 19.94 6.84
N VAL A 37 11.71 20.88 7.44
CA VAL A 37 12.27 22.15 7.92
C VAL A 37 13.34 21.93 8.99
N GLU A 38 13.10 21.04 9.96
CA GLU A 38 14.07 20.69 11.01
C GLU A 38 15.37 20.11 10.45
N LEU A 39 15.28 19.33 9.37
CA LEU A 39 16.42 18.72 8.69
C LEU A 39 17.12 19.67 7.70
N GLY A 40 16.61 20.91 7.56
CA GLY A 40 17.15 21.89 6.62
C GLY A 40 16.90 21.53 5.15
N ILE A 41 15.91 20.69 4.87
CA ILE A 41 15.47 20.37 3.51
C ILE A 41 14.68 21.57 3.00
N SER A 42 15.05 22.06 1.81
CA SER A 42 14.42 23.25 1.25
C SER A 42 12.97 22.97 0.83
N LYS A 43 12.16 24.02 0.75
CA LYS A 43 10.78 23.89 0.27
C LYS A 43 10.75 23.33 -1.16
N GLU A 44 11.68 23.75 -2.01
CA GLU A 44 11.82 23.29 -3.39
C GLU A 44 12.16 21.79 -3.46
N GLU A 45 12.97 21.28 -2.54
CA GLU A 45 13.29 19.84 -2.45
C GLU A 45 12.07 19.02 -2.01
N ILE A 46 11.27 19.54 -1.06
CA ILE A 46 10.00 18.90 -0.65
C ILE A 46 9.00 18.90 -1.81
N GLU A 47 8.83 20.04 -2.49
CA GLU A 47 7.93 20.16 -3.64
C GLU A 47 8.35 19.21 -4.77
N ALA A 48 9.66 19.06 -5.03
CA ALA A 48 10.19 18.10 -5.99
C ALA A 48 9.89 16.64 -5.58
N ALA A 49 10.06 16.30 -4.30
CA ALA A 49 9.75 14.96 -3.77
C ALA A 49 8.24 14.63 -3.84
N GLN A 50 7.39 15.59 -3.49
CA GLN A 50 5.93 15.45 -3.62
C GLN A 50 5.52 15.31 -5.09
N LYS A 51 6.14 16.08 -5.99
CA LYS A 51 5.92 15.92 -7.44
C LYS A 51 6.34 14.53 -7.92
N GLN A 52 7.50 14.03 -7.48
CA GLN A 52 7.95 12.67 -7.81
C GLN A 52 6.95 11.61 -7.31
N SER A 53 6.45 11.75 -6.07
CA SER A 53 5.41 10.89 -5.51
C SER A 53 4.14 10.88 -6.38
N GLN A 54 3.72 12.06 -6.86
CA GLN A 54 2.58 12.18 -7.77
C GLN A 54 2.84 11.53 -9.14
N ASP A 55 4.03 11.73 -9.71
CA ASP A 55 4.43 11.14 -10.99
C ASP A 55 4.45 9.60 -10.90
N ASN A 56 4.94 9.04 -9.78
CA ASN A 56 4.89 7.61 -9.49
C ASN A 56 3.44 7.10 -9.41
N LEU A 57 2.55 7.81 -8.69
CA LEU A 57 1.13 7.45 -8.61
C LEU A 57 0.46 7.42 -9.99
N ILE A 58 0.78 8.37 -10.88
CA ILE A 58 0.24 8.41 -12.25
C ILE A 58 0.70 7.17 -13.04
N ARG A 59 1.98 6.80 -12.96
CA ARG A 59 2.49 5.58 -13.61
C ARG A 59 1.86 4.32 -13.03
N ALA A 60 1.74 4.24 -11.72
CA ALA A 60 1.07 3.13 -11.05
C ALA A 60 -0.38 2.93 -11.51
N LYS A 61 -1.16 4.01 -11.63
CA LYS A 61 -2.53 3.94 -12.18
C LYS A 61 -2.56 3.39 -13.60
N SER A 62 -1.56 3.75 -14.41
CA SER A 62 -1.41 3.20 -15.76
C SER A 62 -1.13 1.69 -15.71
N TYR A 63 -0.20 1.25 -14.86
CA TYR A 63 0.08 -0.18 -14.63
C TYR A 63 -1.13 -0.95 -14.08
N LEU A 64 -1.90 -0.37 -13.14
CA LEU A 64 -3.13 -0.95 -12.62
C LEU A 64 -4.15 -1.20 -13.74
N SER A 65 -4.33 -0.23 -14.64
CA SER A 65 -5.25 -0.37 -15.79
C SER A 65 -4.86 -1.52 -16.74
N LEU A 66 -3.55 -1.80 -16.83
CA LEU A 66 -2.97 -2.89 -17.63
C LEU A 66 -2.84 -4.20 -16.85
N LYS A 67 -3.25 -4.24 -15.57
CA LYS A 67 -3.10 -5.39 -14.67
C LYS A 67 -1.65 -5.82 -14.41
N HIS A 68 -0.72 -4.88 -14.56
CA HIS A 68 0.69 -5.05 -14.22
C HIS A 68 0.88 -4.79 -12.73
N TRP A 69 0.47 -5.75 -11.91
CA TRP A 69 0.37 -5.56 -10.46
C TRP A 69 1.71 -5.30 -9.80
N GLU A 70 2.74 -6.02 -10.23
CA GLU A 70 4.09 -5.91 -9.69
C GLU A 70 4.69 -4.51 -9.94
N ASP A 71 4.56 -3.99 -11.17
CA ASP A 71 5.03 -2.64 -11.52
C ASP A 71 4.24 -1.56 -10.77
N ALA A 72 2.92 -1.73 -10.67
CA ALA A 72 2.07 -0.81 -9.91
C ALA A 72 2.47 -0.76 -8.43
N ILE A 73 2.72 -1.92 -7.80
CA ILE A 73 3.13 -2.00 -6.40
C ILE A 73 4.47 -1.26 -6.19
N ALA A 74 5.45 -1.47 -7.08
CA ALA A 74 6.75 -0.82 -6.95
C ALA A 74 6.64 0.71 -6.99
N GLU A 75 5.93 1.25 -7.99
CA GLU A 75 5.70 2.69 -8.13
C GLU A 75 4.95 3.27 -6.93
N LEU A 76 3.93 2.57 -6.42
CA LEU A 76 3.13 3.02 -5.27
C LEU A 76 3.92 2.97 -3.96
N GLN A 77 4.78 1.97 -3.77
CA GLN A 77 5.65 1.90 -2.61
C GLN A 77 6.64 3.06 -2.58
N GLU A 78 7.24 3.41 -3.73
CA GLU A 78 8.08 4.60 -3.82
C GLU A 78 7.29 5.89 -3.60
N ALA A 79 6.08 5.99 -4.15
CA ALA A 79 5.22 7.16 -3.96
C ALA A 79 4.88 7.36 -2.47
N LEU A 80 4.57 6.26 -1.76
CA LEU A 80 4.15 6.26 -0.37
C LEU A 80 5.23 6.77 0.59
N VAL A 81 6.52 6.61 0.26
CA VAL A 81 7.64 7.10 1.09
C VAL A 81 7.53 8.60 1.37
N PHE A 82 7.16 9.38 0.36
CA PHE A 82 7.05 10.84 0.46
C PHE A 82 5.65 11.32 0.80
N SER A 83 4.65 10.45 0.66
CA SER A 83 3.23 10.75 0.87
C SER A 83 2.53 9.65 1.70
N PRO A 84 3.01 9.34 2.92
CA PRO A 84 2.56 8.17 3.68
C PRO A 84 1.08 8.24 4.09
N SER A 85 0.52 9.44 4.24
CA SER A 85 -0.90 9.66 4.57
C SER A 85 -1.80 9.87 3.36
N ASN A 86 -1.31 9.65 2.13
CA ASN A 86 -2.11 9.84 0.93
C ASN A 86 -3.06 8.64 0.72
N LEU A 87 -4.34 8.87 0.95
CA LEU A 87 -5.40 7.87 0.81
C LEU A 87 -5.45 7.25 -0.58
N GLU A 88 -5.19 8.02 -1.64
CA GLU A 88 -5.24 7.52 -3.02
C GLU A 88 -4.08 6.57 -3.34
N ILE A 89 -2.88 6.86 -2.84
CA ILE A 89 -1.73 5.94 -2.96
C ILE A 89 -2.03 4.66 -2.20
N LEU A 90 -2.54 4.75 -0.97
CA LEU A 90 -2.88 3.60 -0.15
C LEU A 90 -3.98 2.73 -0.80
N THR A 91 -5.08 3.30 -1.27
CA THR A 91 -6.13 2.49 -1.92
C THR A 91 -5.69 1.92 -3.27
N SER A 92 -4.88 2.65 -4.04
CA SER A 92 -4.25 2.11 -5.24
C SER A 92 -3.34 0.93 -4.92
N LEU A 93 -2.60 0.99 -3.81
CA LEU A 93 -1.67 -0.07 -3.40
C LEU A 93 -2.42 -1.32 -2.92
N ALA A 94 -3.47 -1.13 -2.12
CA ALA A 94 -4.39 -2.21 -1.74
C ALA A 94 -5.06 -2.85 -2.97
N THR A 95 -5.43 -2.05 -3.97
CA THR A 95 -5.98 -2.53 -5.25
C THR A 95 -4.96 -3.37 -6.02
N ALA A 96 -3.70 -2.93 -6.08
CA ALA A 96 -2.64 -3.66 -6.75
C ALA A 96 -2.36 -5.00 -6.07
N TYR A 97 -2.28 -5.02 -4.73
CA TYR A 97 -2.16 -6.26 -3.96
C TYR A 97 -3.36 -7.18 -4.15
N LEU A 98 -4.58 -6.65 -4.18
CA LEU A 98 -5.79 -7.44 -4.43
C LEU A 98 -5.76 -8.08 -5.82
N GLY A 99 -5.35 -7.34 -6.85
CA GLY A 99 -5.14 -7.86 -8.21
C GLY A 99 -4.12 -9.00 -8.24
N ARG A 100 -2.99 -8.82 -7.54
CA ARG A 100 -1.94 -9.85 -7.41
C ARG A 100 -2.41 -11.07 -6.62
N TRP A 101 -3.19 -10.86 -5.57
CA TRP A 101 -3.82 -11.92 -4.77
C TRP A 101 -4.81 -12.73 -5.58
N TYR A 102 -5.63 -12.09 -6.42
CA TYR A 102 -6.53 -12.83 -7.32
C TYR A 102 -5.76 -13.73 -8.30
N LYS A 103 -4.59 -13.28 -8.76
CA LYS A 103 -3.77 -14.01 -9.73
C LYS A 103 -2.98 -15.17 -9.10
N TYR A 104 -2.38 -14.96 -7.93
CA TYR A 104 -1.42 -15.91 -7.35
C TYR A 104 -1.79 -16.42 -5.96
N HIS A 105 -2.78 -15.80 -5.30
CA HIS A 105 -3.28 -16.17 -3.98
C HIS A 105 -2.21 -16.25 -2.89
N ARG A 106 -1.28 -15.29 -2.90
CA ARG A 106 -0.22 -15.19 -1.90
C ARG A 106 -0.81 -14.67 -0.59
N GLN A 107 -0.50 -15.36 0.51
CA GLN A 107 -0.91 -14.90 1.84
C GLN A 107 -0.32 -13.53 2.19
N GLU A 108 0.87 -13.22 1.67
CA GLU A 108 1.50 -11.91 1.80
C GLU A 108 0.62 -10.79 1.24
N ASP A 109 0.01 -10.98 0.06
CA ASP A 109 -0.88 -9.99 -0.53
C ASP A 109 -2.12 -9.76 0.33
N GLU A 110 -2.70 -10.81 0.91
CA GLU A 110 -3.83 -10.68 1.83
C GLU A 110 -3.46 -9.81 3.04
N GLN A 111 -2.30 -10.09 3.65
CA GLN A 111 -1.82 -9.33 4.79
C GLN A 111 -1.56 -7.87 4.42
N ASN A 112 -0.89 -7.63 3.29
CA ASN A 112 -0.60 -6.30 2.79
C ASN A 112 -1.89 -5.49 2.55
N ILE A 113 -2.93 -6.09 1.95
CA ILE A 113 -4.23 -5.43 1.75
C ILE A 113 -4.82 -5.00 3.10
N ARG A 114 -4.83 -5.90 4.09
CA ARG A 114 -5.39 -5.60 5.43
C ARG A 114 -4.58 -4.50 6.13
N ASP A 115 -3.27 -4.50 6.02
CA ASP A 115 -2.41 -3.48 6.61
C ASP A 115 -2.61 -2.11 5.95
N THR A 116 -2.67 -2.06 4.62
CA THR A 116 -2.96 -0.81 3.89
C THR A 116 -4.37 -0.27 4.17
N ILE A 117 -5.37 -1.14 4.36
CA ILE A 117 -6.71 -0.72 4.76
C ILE A 117 -6.74 -0.18 6.19
N ARG A 118 -6.04 -0.81 7.14
CA ARG A 118 -5.88 -0.27 8.51
C ARG A 118 -5.25 1.11 8.49
N GLN A 119 -4.26 1.30 7.62
CA GLN A 119 -3.63 2.60 7.41
C GLN A 119 -4.64 3.65 6.92
N CYS A 120 -5.50 3.30 5.95
CA CYS A 120 -6.56 4.19 5.49
C CYS A 120 -7.52 4.56 6.63
N PHE A 121 -7.95 3.61 7.47
CA PHE A 121 -8.84 3.88 8.60
C PHE A 121 -8.20 4.72 9.70
N ALA A 122 -6.88 4.62 9.89
CA ALA A 122 -6.15 5.49 10.81
C ALA A 122 -6.15 6.96 10.35
N ILE A 123 -6.22 7.21 9.03
CA ILE A 123 -6.30 8.56 8.45
C ILE A 123 -7.75 9.04 8.40
N LYS A 124 -8.64 8.21 7.84
CA LYS A 124 -10.06 8.49 7.66
C LYS A 124 -10.89 7.23 7.99
N PRO A 125 -11.52 7.17 9.18
CA PRO A 125 -12.26 5.98 9.63
C PRO A 125 -13.42 5.55 8.72
N ASP A 126 -14.04 6.48 8.00
CA ASP A 126 -15.18 6.27 7.10
C ASP A 126 -14.77 6.27 5.62
N HIS A 127 -13.54 5.86 5.30
CA HIS A 127 -13.07 5.83 3.91
C HIS A 127 -13.78 4.74 3.10
N GLU A 128 -14.76 5.14 2.28
CA GLU A 128 -15.64 4.25 1.51
C GLU A 128 -14.87 3.28 0.60
N GLU A 129 -13.84 3.75 -0.10
CA GLU A 129 -13.06 2.90 -1.00
C GLU A 129 -12.33 1.79 -0.25
N SER A 130 -11.78 2.08 0.92
CA SER A 130 -11.10 1.08 1.77
C SER A 130 -12.09 0.06 2.35
N LEU A 131 -13.30 0.49 2.72
CA LEU A 131 -14.38 -0.42 3.14
C LEU A 131 -14.79 -1.36 1.99
N SER A 132 -14.91 -0.81 0.78
CA SER A 132 -15.22 -1.58 -0.43
C SER A 132 -14.16 -2.64 -0.71
N LEU A 133 -12.87 -2.26 -0.66
CA LEU A 133 -11.76 -3.18 -0.86
C LEU A 133 -11.73 -4.32 0.18
N LEU A 134 -12.01 -4.01 1.45
CA LEU A 134 -12.10 -5.03 2.51
C LEU A 134 -13.22 -6.03 2.24
N ALA A 135 -14.41 -5.53 1.88
CA ALA A 135 -15.56 -6.37 1.57
C ALA A 135 -15.30 -7.27 0.34
N ILE A 136 -14.60 -6.77 -0.68
CA ILE A 136 -14.21 -7.55 -1.85
C ILE A 136 -13.24 -8.68 -1.44
N LEU A 137 -12.21 -8.36 -0.64
CA LEU A 137 -11.24 -9.34 -0.16
C LEU A 137 -11.91 -10.45 0.66
N ASP A 138 -12.72 -10.09 1.65
CA ASP A 138 -13.36 -11.06 2.55
C ASP A 138 -14.30 -11.99 1.77
N ARG A 139 -15.11 -11.46 0.84
CA ARG A 139 -15.95 -12.28 -0.04
C ARG A 139 -15.13 -13.25 -0.88
N ALA A 140 -14.00 -12.81 -1.42
CA ALA A 140 -13.14 -13.64 -2.26
C ALA A 140 -12.49 -14.77 -1.46
N ILE A 141 -12.05 -14.50 -0.23
CA ILE A 141 -11.49 -15.51 0.69
C ILE A 141 -12.57 -16.54 1.06
N GLU A 142 -13.76 -16.10 1.45
CA GLU A 142 -14.87 -17.00 1.80
C GLU A 142 -15.24 -17.93 0.63
N GLN A 143 -15.32 -17.38 -0.59
CA GLN A 143 -15.63 -18.17 -1.78
C GLN A 143 -14.53 -19.22 -2.04
N ARG A 144 -13.26 -18.83 -1.92
CA ARG A 144 -12.13 -19.75 -2.08
C ARG A 144 -12.16 -20.86 -1.03
N GLN A 145 -12.41 -20.53 0.24
CA GLN A 145 -12.50 -21.51 1.31
C GLN A 145 -13.64 -22.51 1.07
N ARG A 146 -14.83 -22.03 0.70
CA ARG A 146 -15.97 -22.87 0.31
C ARG A 146 -15.62 -23.83 -0.83
N ASN A 147 -14.99 -23.33 -1.89
CA ASN A 147 -14.61 -24.15 -3.05
C ASN A 147 -13.59 -25.24 -2.68
N ARG A 148 -12.66 -24.96 -1.77
CA ARG A 148 -11.69 -25.96 -1.26
C ARG A 148 -12.38 -27.04 -0.44
N SER A 149 -13.35 -26.68 0.42
CA SER A 149 -14.12 -27.65 1.20
C SER A 149 -14.93 -28.59 0.31
N ILE A 150 -15.52 -28.09 -0.78
CA ILE A 150 -16.27 -28.92 -1.75
C ILE A 150 -15.33 -29.88 -2.51
N ALA A 151 -14.18 -29.40 -2.96
CA ALA A 151 -13.19 -30.24 -3.67
C ALA A 151 -12.61 -31.35 -2.79
N GLY A 152 -12.46 -31.12 -1.47
CA GLY A 152 -11.99 -32.12 -0.52
C GLY A 152 -12.99 -33.26 -0.25
N VAL A 153 -14.28 -33.04 -0.47
CA VAL A 153 -15.34 -34.05 -0.27
C VAL A 153 -15.49 -34.97 -1.51
N GLY A 154 -15.06 -34.52 -2.70
CA GLY A 154 -15.24 -35.26 -3.96
C GLY A 154 -14.30 -36.45 -4.22
N LEU A 155 -13.23 -36.64 -3.42
CA LEU A 155 -12.24 -37.71 -3.60
C LEU A 155 -12.50 -38.97 -2.74
N GLY A 156 -13.63 -39.03 -2.03
CA GLY A 156 -13.92 -40.05 -1.02
C GLY A 156 -14.79 -41.24 -1.43
N ILE A 157 -15.17 -41.41 -2.71
CA ILE A 157 -15.99 -42.57 -3.13
C ILE A 157 -15.10 -43.59 -3.86
N VAL A 158 -14.40 -44.42 -3.08
CA VAL A 158 -13.91 -45.72 -3.54
C VAL A 158 -15.08 -46.69 -3.39
N LEU A 159 -15.68 -47.11 -4.50
CA LEU A 159 -16.66 -48.20 -4.51
C LEU A 159 -15.92 -49.53 -4.25
N PRO A 160 -16.33 -50.37 -3.30
CA PRO A 160 -15.79 -51.71 -3.16
C PRO A 160 -16.36 -52.61 -4.27
N VAL A 161 -15.49 -53.46 -4.81
CA VAL A 161 -15.77 -54.52 -5.79
C VAL A 161 -16.60 -55.63 -5.14
#